data_AF-G7Y552-F1
#
_entry.id   AF-G7Y552-F1
#
_cell.length_a   1.000
_cell.length_b   1.000
_cell.length_c   1.000
_cell.angle_alpha   90.00
_cell.angle_beta   90.00
_cell.angle_gamma   90.00
#
_symmetry.space_group_name_H-M   'P 1'
#
loop_
_entity.id
_entity.type
_entity.pdbx_description
1 polymer ?
#
loop_
_entity_poly.entity_id
_entity_poly.type
_entity_poly.pdbx_seq_one_letter_code
_entity_poly.pdbx_strand_id
1 'polypeptide(L)'
;MTRSASICHLEETQRTLAVHSENGPEDITRIDAKKDLGIWLSPNMSFSLHLEKWAQKAFAVLRMIRRTFSRITRTDLQILYRAHVRPLFEYANPVVYSGRTKDVILVERVQRAATKMVAGLKSMDYETRLVVLDLFPLEYRRLRGDLILTYALFEQGLANRFFTVDPANTRRKHGERQPLNDKNKSDPGNLGESLDPVYQSVNQ
;
A
#
# COMPACT_ATOMS: atom_id res chain seq x y z
N MET A 1 -5.69 28.61 -10.72
CA MET A 1 -5.05 27.31 -11.01
C MET A 1 -5.87 26.20 -10.38
N THR A 2 -6.87 25.71 -11.08
CA THR A 2 -7.63 24.50 -10.71
C THR A 2 -6.75 23.28 -10.98
N ARG A 3 -6.54 22.42 -9.98
CA ARG A 3 -5.97 21.09 -10.19
C ARG A 3 -7.12 20.16 -10.58
N SER A 4 -7.16 19.68 -11.83
CA SER A 4 -8.01 18.55 -12.19
C SER A 4 -7.52 17.32 -11.42
N ALA A 5 -8.46 16.56 -10.87
CA ALA A 5 -8.19 15.31 -10.17
C ALA A 5 -8.35 14.16 -11.16
N SER A 6 -7.25 13.52 -11.55
CA SER A 6 -7.30 12.38 -12.48
C SER A 6 -7.41 11.07 -11.70
N ILE A 7 -8.55 10.38 -11.82
CA ILE A 7 -8.74 9.07 -11.22
C ILE A 7 -7.93 8.04 -12.01
N CYS A 8 -7.18 7.20 -11.28
CA CYS A 8 -6.38 6.13 -11.86
C CYS A 8 -7.05 4.78 -11.59
N HIS A 9 -7.48 4.08 -12.63
CA HIS A 9 -8.01 2.71 -12.51
C HIS A 9 -6.91 1.66 -12.76
N LEU A 10 -7.07 0.51 -12.10
CA LEU A 10 -6.26 -0.68 -12.28
C LEU A 10 -7.11 -1.73 -12.99
N GLU A 11 -6.67 -2.19 -14.16
CA GLU A 11 -7.33 -3.30 -14.83
C GLU A 11 -6.73 -4.63 -14.34
N GLU A 12 -7.59 -5.55 -13.91
CA GLU A 12 -7.21 -6.79 -13.20
C GLU A 12 -6.37 -7.77 -14.07
N THR A 13 -6.33 -7.56 -15.38
CA THR A 13 -5.70 -8.43 -16.39
C THR A 13 -4.40 -7.90 -17.00
N GLN A 14 -4.00 -6.66 -16.70
CA GLN A 14 -2.77 -6.04 -17.22
C GLN A 14 -2.11 -5.21 -16.10
N ARG A 15 -0.79 -5.37 -15.87
CA ARG A 15 -0.02 -4.53 -14.93
C ARG A 15 0.18 -3.13 -15.51
N THR A 16 -0.89 -2.33 -15.54
CA THR A 16 -0.97 -1.05 -16.24
C THR A 16 -1.67 -0.01 -15.38
N LEU A 17 -1.15 1.22 -15.40
CA LEU A 17 -1.80 2.38 -14.80
C LEU A 17 -2.51 3.16 -15.91
N ALA A 18 -3.83 3.21 -15.83
CA ALA A 18 -4.69 4.08 -16.64
C ALA A 18 -4.93 5.40 -15.90
N VAL A 19 -5.06 6.51 -16.63
CA VAL A 19 -5.43 7.82 -16.09
C VAL A 19 -6.58 8.37 -16.92
N HIS A 20 -7.75 8.58 -16.32
CA HIS A 20 -8.83 9.30 -17.00
C HIS A 20 -8.74 10.81 -16.74
N SER A 21 -8.90 11.57 -17.82
CA SER A 21 -9.28 12.98 -17.81
C SER A 21 -10.80 13.07 -17.61
N GLU A 22 -11.31 14.13 -16.97
CA GLU A 22 -12.76 14.31 -16.70
C GLU A 22 -13.59 14.61 -17.97
N ASN A 23 -12.95 14.68 -19.15
CA ASN A 23 -13.55 15.14 -20.40
C ASN A 23 -13.53 14.05 -21.49
N GLY A 24 -14.56 13.20 -21.51
CA GLY A 24 -14.85 12.30 -22.64
C GLY A 24 -13.96 11.04 -22.75
N PRO A 25 -14.25 10.17 -23.75
CA PRO A 25 -13.54 8.89 -23.92
C PRO A 25 -12.19 9.10 -24.63
N GLU A 26 -11.20 9.61 -23.89
CA GLU A 26 -9.80 9.57 -24.32
C GLU A 26 -9.23 8.15 -24.20
N ASP A 27 -8.43 7.75 -25.18
CA ASP A 27 -7.81 6.43 -25.30
C ASP A 27 -6.84 6.17 -24.13
N ILE A 28 -6.84 4.95 -23.57
CA ILE A 28 -6.12 4.66 -22.32
C ILE A 28 -4.61 4.61 -22.57
N THR A 29 -3.95 5.75 -22.41
CA THR A 29 -2.50 5.86 -22.49
C THR A 29 -1.83 5.10 -21.34
N ARG A 30 -0.99 4.12 -21.68
CA ARG A 30 -0.20 3.35 -20.69
C ARG A 30 0.93 4.22 -20.15
N ILE A 31 1.05 4.28 -18.81
CA ILE A 31 2.09 5.08 -18.14
C ILE A 31 3.02 4.19 -17.29
N ASP A 32 4.33 4.32 -17.50
CA ASP A 32 5.37 3.50 -16.82
C ASP A 32 5.55 3.82 -15.32
N ALA A 33 5.19 5.03 -14.89
CA ALA A 33 5.07 5.40 -13.48
C ALA A 33 4.24 6.68 -13.30
N LYS A 34 3.28 6.67 -12.37
CA LYS A 34 2.54 7.87 -11.95
C LYS A 34 3.23 8.48 -10.73
N LYS A 35 3.29 9.80 -10.65
CA LYS A 35 3.63 10.52 -9.41
C LYS A 35 2.36 11.09 -8.79
N ASP A 36 2.09 10.75 -7.54
CA ASP A 36 0.99 11.33 -6.76
C ASP A 36 1.41 11.58 -5.30
N LEU A 37 0.93 12.68 -4.70
CA LEU A 37 1.30 13.19 -3.37
C LEU A 37 2.82 13.28 -3.08
N GLY A 38 3.67 13.21 -4.11
CA GLY A 38 5.13 13.17 -3.97
C GLY A 38 5.74 11.77 -4.13
N ILE A 39 4.91 10.72 -4.01
CA ILE A 39 5.24 9.30 -4.18
C ILE A 39 5.27 8.94 -5.66
N TRP A 40 6.17 8.04 -6.07
CA TRP A 40 6.18 7.45 -7.41
C TRP A 40 5.65 6.02 -7.33
N LEU A 41 4.65 5.71 -8.15
CA LEU A 41 4.02 4.39 -8.21
C LEU A 41 4.26 3.78 -9.59
N SER A 42 4.88 2.60 -9.61
CA SER A 42 5.03 1.80 -10.84
C SER A 42 3.80 0.89 -11.06
N PRO A 43 3.48 0.47 -12.30
CA PRO A 43 2.33 -0.38 -12.62
C PRO A 43 2.28 -1.76 -11.96
N ASN A 44 3.39 -2.20 -11.36
CA ASN A 44 3.48 -3.40 -10.53
C ASN A 44 3.33 -3.12 -9.03
N MET A 45 2.77 -1.95 -8.66
CA MET A 45 2.68 -1.44 -7.27
C MET A 45 4.03 -1.37 -6.53
N SER A 46 5.14 -1.28 -7.26
CA SER A 46 6.48 -1.18 -6.66
C SER A 46 6.86 0.27 -6.36
N PHE A 47 7.35 0.49 -5.13
CA PHE A 47 7.96 1.76 -4.71
C PHE A 47 9.49 1.81 -4.89
N SER A 48 10.14 0.82 -5.52
CA SER A 48 11.61 0.85 -5.68
C SER A 48 12.07 2.07 -6.49
N LEU A 49 11.38 2.43 -7.58
CA LEU A 49 11.65 3.65 -8.36
C LEU A 49 11.55 4.92 -7.50
N HIS A 50 10.62 4.94 -6.54
CA HIS A 50 10.46 6.06 -5.62
C HIS A 50 11.64 6.16 -4.64
N LEU A 51 12.01 5.04 -4.02
CA LEU A 51 13.13 4.94 -3.09
C LEU A 51 14.48 5.23 -3.77
N GLU A 52 14.66 4.85 -5.03
CA GLU A 52 15.81 5.25 -5.86
C GLU A 52 15.87 6.77 -6.06
N LYS A 53 14.78 7.40 -6.49
CA LYS A 53 14.72 8.86 -6.65
C LYS A 53 14.94 9.61 -5.32
N TRP A 54 14.46 9.06 -4.21
CA TRP A 54 14.70 9.61 -2.87
C TRP A 54 16.14 9.42 -2.40
N ALA A 55 16.74 8.24 -2.59
CA ALA A 55 18.15 8.00 -2.28
C ALA A 55 19.06 8.93 -3.09
N GLN A 56 18.79 9.11 -4.39
CA GLN A 56 19.49 10.08 -5.25
C GLN A 56 19.37 11.52 -4.70
N LYS A 57 18.16 11.95 -4.34
CA LYS A 57 17.93 13.29 -3.74
C LYS A 57 18.68 13.45 -2.42
N ALA A 58 18.68 12.43 -1.56
CA ALA A 58 19.38 12.45 -0.29
C ALA A 58 20.91 12.48 -0.47
N PHE A 59 21.47 11.70 -1.41
CA PHE A 59 22.89 11.79 -1.77
C PHE A 59 23.27 13.16 -2.34
N ALA A 60 22.39 13.80 -3.11
CA ALA A 60 22.60 15.17 -3.58
C ALA A 60 22.66 16.16 -2.40
N VAL A 61 21.75 16.06 -1.44
CA VAL A 61 21.77 16.85 -0.19
C VAL A 61 23.07 16.63 0.60
N LEU A 62 23.48 15.37 0.82
CA LEU A 62 24.75 15.06 1.49
C LEU A 62 25.96 15.64 0.74
N ARG A 63 25.95 15.62 -0.60
CA ARG A 63 27.01 16.22 -1.42
C ARG A 63 27.04 17.76 -1.31
N MET A 64 25.89 18.42 -1.17
CA MET A 64 25.82 19.86 -0.91
C MET A 64 26.38 20.18 0.47
N ILE A 65 25.91 19.52 1.52
CA ILE A 65 26.42 19.67 2.91
C ILE A 65 27.95 19.53 2.95
N ARG A 66 28.49 18.47 2.31
CA ARG A 66 29.94 18.22 2.26
C ARG A 66 30.75 19.30 1.51
N ARG A 67 30.11 20.08 0.62
CA ARG A 67 30.76 21.18 -0.11
C ARG A 67 30.67 22.51 0.64
N THR A 68 29.59 22.73 1.38
CA THR A 68 29.37 23.97 2.15
C THR A 68 30.18 24.01 3.45
N PHE A 69 30.33 22.87 4.13
CA PHE A 69 31.03 22.79 5.42
C PHE A 69 32.40 22.10 5.28
N SER A 70 33.47 22.84 5.55
CA SER A 70 34.86 22.34 5.50
C SER A 70 35.15 21.26 6.55
N ARG A 71 34.52 21.37 7.72
CA ARG A 71 34.52 20.36 8.79
C ARG A 71 33.10 20.25 9.33
N ILE A 72 32.60 19.00 9.43
CA ILE A 72 31.27 18.70 9.95
C ILE A 72 31.44 18.09 11.34
N THR A 73 30.83 18.71 12.36
CA THR A 73 30.78 18.19 13.73
C THR A 73 29.61 17.22 13.92
N ARG A 74 29.55 16.56 15.09
CA ARG A 74 28.40 15.73 15.50
C ARG A 74 27.10 16.54 15.43
N THR A 75 27.09 17.74 16.00
CA THR A 75 25.90 18.59 16.11
C THR A 75 25.41 19.05 14.74
N ASP A 76 26.33 19.46 13.86
CA ASP A 76 25.99 19.86 12.49
C ASP A 76 25.32 18.72 11.73
N LEU A 77 25.90 17.50 11.81
CA LEU A 77 25.29 16.34 11.16
C LEU A 77 23.92 16.03 11.75
N GLN A 78 23.77 16.03 13.08
CA GLN A 78 22.47 15.78 13.72
C GLN A 78 21.39 16.76 13.23
N ILE A 79 21.69 18.06 13.18
CA ILE A 79 20.77 19.09 12.69
C ILE A 79 20.47 18.88 11.21
N LEU A 80 21.48 18.86 10.35
CA LEU A 80 21.33 18.81 8.89
C LEU A 80 20.69 17.50 8.42
N TYR A 81 21.04 16.37 9.05
CA TYR A 81 20.44 15.07 8.76
C TYR A 81 18.98 15.04 9.18
N ARG A 82 18.65 15.45 10.42
CA ARG A 82 17.26 15.47 10.93
C ARG A 82 16.37 16.46 10.14
N ALA A 83 16.93 17.56 9.63
CA ALA A 83 16.19 18.57 8.87
C ALA A 83 16.00 18.25 7.37
N HIS A 84 16.99 17.65 6.69
CA HIS A 84 16.96 17.53 5.21
C HIS A 84 16.96 16.10 4.68
N VAL A 85 17.52 15.14 5.41
CA VAL A 85 17.63 13.74 4.93
C VAL A 85 16.57 12.85 5.58
N ARG A 86 16.37 12.98 6.90
CA ARG A 86 15.39 12.22 7.66
C ARG A 86 13.95 12.38 7.14
N PRO A 87 13.43 13.59 6.81
CA PRO A 87 12.05 13.72 6.36
C PRO A 87 11.79 13.03 5.02
N LEU A 88 12.83 12.84 4.19
CA LEU A 88 12.71 12.03 2.98
C LEU A 88 12.40 10.57 3.32
N PHE A 89 13.02 9.98 4.35
CA PHE A 89 12.83 8.56 4.70
C PHE A 89 11.86 8.31 5.87
N GLU A 90 11.12 9.35 6.29
CA GLU A 90 10.03 9.25 7.28
C GLU A 90 8.66 9.65 6.71
N TYR A 91 8.61 10.34 5.55
CA TYR A 91 7.35 10.62 4.85
C TYR A 91 6.75 9.33 4.27
N ALA A 92 5.44 9.13 4.47
CA ALA A 92 4.67 8.01 3.92
C ALA A 92 5.26 6.60 4.20
N ASN A 93 6.02 6.42 5.29
CA ASN A 93 6.70 5.17 5.62
C ASN A 93 5.81 3.91 5.52
N PRO A 94 4.59 3.87 6.08
CA PRO A 94 3.75 2.68 6.04
C PRO A 94 3.24 2.31 4.65
N VAL A 95 3.31 3.23 3.68
CA VAL A 95 2.89 3.01 2.29
C VAL A 95 4.09 2.60 1.42
N VAL A 96 5.21 3.30 1.59
CA VAL A 96 6.36 3.24 0.67
C VAL A 96 7.24 1.99 0.86
N TYR A 97 7.32 1.44 2.07
CA TYR A 97 8.23 0.33 2.36
C TYR A 97 7.59 -1.04 2.13
N SER A 98 8.11 -1.78 1.15
CA SER A 98 7.63 -3.12 0.75
C SER A 98 8.40 -4.28 1.41
N GLY A 99 9.18 -4.02 2.47
CA GLY A 99 10.01 -5.02 3.14
C GLY A 99 11.20 -5.60 2.33
N ARG A 100 11.38 -5.21 1.05
CA ARG A 100 12.43 -5.78 0.20
C ARG A 100 13.84 -5.38 0.66
N THR A 101 14.71 -6.38 0.81
CA THR A 101 16.10 -6.19 1.28
C THR A 101 16.90 -5.19 0.44
N LYS A 102 16.68 -5.16 -0.89
CA LYS A 102 17.34 -4.18 -1.80
C LYS A 102 16.98 -2.74 -1.42
N ASP A 103 15.69 -2.48 -1.17
CA ASP A 103 15.15 -1.17 -0.82
C ASP A 103 15.65 -0.75 0.59
N VAL A 104 15.73 -1.69 1.53
CA VAL A 104 16.33 -1.48 2.87
C VAL A 104 17.81 -1.08 2.77
N ILE A 105 18.63 -1.86 2.04
CA ILE A 105 20.07 -1.62 1.85
C ILE A 105 20.32 -0.26 1.19
N LEU A 106 19.55 0.08 0.15
CA LEU A 106 19.69 1.34 -0.59
C LEU A 106 19.54 2.56 0.31
N VAL A 107 18.51 2.56 1.16
CA VAL A 107 18.24 3.68 2.08
C VAL A 107 19.25 3.69 3.23
N GLU A 108 19.60 2.54 3.80
CA GLU A 108 20.59 2.44 4.88
C GLU A 108 21.99 2.90 4.40
N ARG A 109 22.33 2.70 3.12
CA ARG A 109 23.55 3.22 2.49
C ARG A 109 23.65 4.75 2.57
N VAL A 110 22.52 5.46 2.57
CA VAL A 110 22.49 6.93 2.72
C VAL A 110 22.88 7.33 4.14
N GLN A 111 22.34 6.68 5.18
CA GLN A 111 22.74 6.92 6.57
C GLN A 111 24.21 6.53 6.81
N ARG A 112 24.65 5.39 6.28
CA ARG A 112 26.07 4.96 6.30
C ARG A 112 27.01 5.96 5.62
N ALA A 113 26.56 6.68 4.58
CA ALA A 113 27.33 7.75 3.95
C ALA A 113 27.34 9.04 4.77
N ALA A 114 26.18 9.45 5.31
CA ALA A 114 26.03 10.65 6.14
C ALA A 114 26.91 10.57 7.40
N THR A 115 26.85 9.46 8.13
CA THR A 115 27.63 9.25 9.37
C THR A 115 29.14 9.29 9.13
N LYS A 116 29.63 8.93 7.94
CA LYS A 116 31.05 9.01 7.54
C LYS A 116 31.53 10.43 7.20
N MET A 117 30.65 11.43 7.16
CA MET A 117 31.02 12.83 6.86
C MET A 117 31.54 13.59 8.08
N VAL A 118 31.25 13.13 9.30
CA VAL A 118 31.71 13.77 10.54
C VAL A 118 33.19 13.47 10.75
N ALA A 119 33.95 14.52 11.11
CA ALA A 119 35.38 14.41 11.36
C ALA A 119 35.68 13.38 12.47
N GLY A 120 36.66 12.49 12.24
CA GLY A 120 37.04 11.42 13.17
C GLY A 120 36.23 10.12 13.05
N LEU A 121 35.01 10.15 12.50
CA LEU A 121 34.13 8.96 12.50
C LEU A 121 34.31 8.03 11.29
N LYS A 122 35.04 8.47 10.24
CA LYS A 122 35.14 7.78 8.94
C LYS A 122 35.67 6.34 9.03
N SER A 123 36.60 6.08 9.95
CA SER A 123 37.29 4.78 10.15
C SER A 123 36.57 3.82 11.10
N MET A 124 35.64 4.31 11.92
CA MET A 124 34.89 3.48 12.86
C MET A 124 33.97 2.50 12.09
N ASP A 125 33.52 1.44 12.75
CA ASP A 125 32.42 0.61 12.24
C ASP A 125 31.11 1.41 12.18
N TYR A 126 30.03 0.81 11.67
CA TYR A 126 28.76 1.55 11.54
C TYR A 126 27.99 1.69 12.84
N GLU A 127 27.95 0.66 13.66
CA GLU A 127 27.13 0.66 14.88
C GLU A 127 27.72 1.62 15.91
N THR A 128 29.05 1.66 16.06
CA THR A 128 29.74 2.67 16.88
C THR A 128 29.49 4.09 16.36
N ARG A 129 29.43 4.32 15.03
CA ARG A 129 29.04 5.64 14.51
C ARG A 129 27.62 6.02 14.89
N LEU A 130 26.67 5.08 14.91
CA LEU A 130 25.29 5.33 15.32
C LEU A 130 25.21 5.72 16.80
N VAL A 131 25.90 5.00 17.68
CA VAL A 131 26.01 5.31 19.11
C VAL A 131 26.63 6.70 19.34
N VAL A 132 27.77 6.99 18.72
CA VAL A 132 28.47 8.29 18.85
C VAL A 132 27.62 9.45 18.33
N LEU A 133 26.74 9.22 17.36
CA LEU A 133 25.90 10.27 16.75
C LEU A 133 24.48 10.36 17.34
N ASP A 134 24.11 9.52 18.31
CA ASP A 134 22.71 9.42 18.80
C ASP A 134 21.71 9.25 17.63
N LEU A 135 21.93 8.19 16.84
CA LEU A 135 21.09 7.81 15.71
C LEU A 135 20.69 6.35 15.81
N PHE A 136 19.42 6.06 15.49
CA PHE A 136 18.95 4.68 15.30
C PHE A 136 19.12 4.25 13.83
N PRO A 137 19.25 2.95 13.54
CA PRO A 137 19.11 2.42 12.18
C PRO A 137 17.77 2.85 11.56
N LEU A 138 17.72 3.05 10.23
CA LEU A 138 16.46 3.49 9.59
C LEU A 138 15.39 2.40 9.62
N GLU A 139 15.79 1.13 9.68
CA GLU A 139 14.89 -0.01 9.90
C GLU A 139 14.11 0.10 11.23
N TYR A 140 14.79 0.40 12.34
CA TYR A 140 14.13 0.65 13.62
C TYR A 140 13.14 1.83 13.55
N ARG A 141 13.49 2.89 12.80
CA ARG A 141 12.61 4.04 12.59
C ARG A 141 11.36 3.70 11.78
N ARG A 142 11.44 2.78 10.81
CA ARG A 142 10.28 2.26 10.06
C ARG A 142 9.38 1.44 10.97
N LEU A 143 9.94 0.42 11.63
CA LEU A 143 9.20 -0.45 12.57
C LEU A 143 8.44 0.39 13.62
N ARG A 144 9.08 1.42 14.18
CA ARG A 144 8.42 2.36 15.10
C ARG A 144 7.26 3.13 14.43
N GLY A 145 7.38 3.54 13.17
CA GLY A 145 6.31 4.18 12.40
C GLY A 145 5.15 3.24 12.11
N ASP A 146 5.45 2.00 11.73
CA ASP A 146 4.46 0.96 11.42
C ASP A 146 3.67 0.57 12.68
N LEU A 147 4.33 0.46 13.82
CA LEU A 147 3.70 0.24 15.13
C LEU A 147 2.79 1.41 15.54
N ILE A 148 3.20 2.67 15.28
CA ILE A 148 2.36 3.86 15.54
C ILE A 148 1.12 3.86 14.64
N LEU A 149 1.24 3.53 13.35
CA LEU A 149 0.08 3.40 12.47
C LEU A 149 -0.84 2.26 12.94
N THR A 150 -0.28 1.11 13.26
CA THR A 150 -1.02 -0.07 13.75
C THR A 150 -1.84 0.30 14.98
N TYR A 151 -1.21 0.93 15.98
CA TYR A 151 -1.90 1.43 17.17
C TYR A 151 -3.04 2.41 16.83
N ALA A 152 -2.81 3.37 15.92
CA ALA A 152 -3.84 4.30 15.48
C ALA A 152 -5.01 3.62 14.75
N LEU A 153 -4.75 2.58 13.96
CA LEU A 153 -5.80 1.84 13.25
C LEU A 153 -6.74 1.10 14.21
N PHE A 154 -6.19 0.45 15.23
CA PHE A 154 -6.95 -0.32 16.22
C PHE A 154 -7.61 0.58 17.28
N GLU A 155 -6.84 1.38 18.02
CA GLU A 155 -7.35 2.11 19.20
C GLU A 155 -8.14 3.38 18.84
N GLN A 156 -7.87 4.03 17.70
CA GLN A 156 -8.61 5.23 17.28
C GLN A 156 -9.82 4.90 16.39
N GLY A 157 -10.18 3.62 16.29
CA GLY A 157 -11.38 3.14 15.58
C GLY A 157 -11.36 3.39 14.07
N LEU A 158 -10.22 3.73 13.47
CA LEU A 158 -10.11 3.96 12.03
C LEU A 158 -10.41 2.68 11.24
N ALA A 159 -9.97 1.52 11.74
CA ALA A 159 -10.32 0.23 11.14
C ALA A 159 -11.85 0.05 11.02
N ASN A 160 -12.60 0.43 12.06
CA ASN A 160 -14.07 0.35 12.11
C ASN A 160 -14.78 1.41 11.25
N ARG A 161 -14.06 2.38 10.66
CA ARG A 161 -14.62 3.36 9.71
C ARG A 161 -14.29 3.04 8.26
N PHE A 162 -13.19 2.35 7.99
CA PHE A 162 -12.73 2.04 6.63
C PHE A 162 -13.02 0.59 6.20
N PHE A 163 -13.11 -0.37 7.14
CA PHE A 163 -13.30 -1.79 6.83
C PHE A 163 -14.69 -2.34 7.23
N THR A 164 -15.64 -1.47 7.58
CA THR A 164 -17.05 -1.88 7.65
C THR A 164 -17.55 -2.25 6.26
N VAL A 165 -17.63 -3.54 5.99
CA VAL A 165 -18.29 -4.09 4.80
C VAL A 165 -19.75 -3.66 4.86
N ASP A 166 -20.21 -2.97 3.82
CA ASP A 166 -21.63 -2.65 3.65
C ASP A 166 -22.45 -3.95 3.62
N PRO A 167 -23.36 -4.19 4.58
CA PRO A 167 -24.16 -5.41 4.62
C PRO A 167 -25.08 -5.57 3.39
N ALA A 168 -25.34 -4.50 2.63
CA ALA A 168 -26.09 -4.57 1.38
C ALA A 168 -25.25 -5.05 0.17
N ASN A 169 -23.92 -5.09 0.25
CA ASN A 169 -23.06 -5.39 -0.91
C ASN A 169 -22.93 -6.90 -1.21
N THR A 170 -24.05 -7.54 -1.53
CA THR A 170 -24.14 -8.93 -2.00
C THR A 170 -23.70 -9.09 -3.46
N ARG A 171 -22.44 -8.77 -3.77
CA ARG A 171 -21.82 -9.04 -5.09
C ARG A 171 -20.69 -10.07 -5.05
N ARG A 172 -21.09 -11.32 -4.82
CA ARG A 172 -20.63 -12.54 -5.56
C ARG A 172 -21.37 -13.76 -5.00
N LYS A 173 -22.64 -13.97 -5.38
CA LYS A 173 -23.27 -15.28 -5.25
C LYS A 173 -22.60 -16.26 -6.21
N HIS A 174 -21.59 -16.98 -5.74
CA HIS A 174 -21.02 -18.11 -6.48
C HIS A 174 -21.98 -19.30 -6.40
N GLY A 175 -22.88 -19.40 -7.37
CA GLY A 175 -23.56 -20.62 -7.78
C GLY A 175 -24.17 -21.51 -6.69
N GLU A 176 -25.23 -21.07 -6.02
CA GLU A 176 -26.22 -22.04 -5.51
C GLU A 176 -26.85 -22.73 -6.73
N ARG A 177 -26.51 -24.01 -6.95
CA ARG A 177 -27.15 -24.83 -8.00
C ARG A 177 -28.61 -25.06 -7.62
N GLN A 178 -29.53 -24.42 -8.34
CA GLN A 178 -30.94 -24.82 -8.31
C GLN A 178 -31.09 -26.21 -8.92
N PRO A 179 -31.89 -27.13 -8.33
CA PRO A 179 -32.20 -28.41 -8.95
C PRO A 179 -32.98 -28.21 -10.25
N LEU A 180 -32.58 -28.91 -11.31
CA LEU A 180 -33.35 -29.00 -12.55
C LEU A 180 -34.62 -29.82 -12.29
N ASN A 181 -35.78 -29.19 -12.37
CA ASN A 181 -37.07 -29.88 -12.40
C ASN A 181 -37.41 -30.25 -13.84
N ASP A 182 -37.05 -31.47 -14.24
CA ASP A 182 -37.53 -32.07 -15.49
C ASP A 182 -39.04 -32.33 -15.41
N LYS A 183 -39.83 -31.43 -15.98
CA LYS A 183 -41.25 -31.65 -16.28
C LYS A 183 -41.44 -31.76 -17.79
N ASN A 184 -41.31 -32.98 -18.32
CA ASN A 184 -41.79 -33.35 -19.66
C ASN A 184 -41.88 -34.87 -19.82
N LYS A 185 -43.04 -35.48 -19.52
CA LYS A 185 -43.68 -36.49 -20.39
C LYS A 185 -45.07 -36.95 -19.92
N SER A 186 -46.00 -36.86 -20.88
CA SER A 186 -47.05 -37.83 -21.21
C SER A 186 -48.21 -38.09 -20.24
N ASP A 187 -49.41 -37.71 -20.70
CA ASP A 187 -50.70 -38.28 -20.27
C ASP A 187 -50.76 -39.80 -20.44
N PRO A 188 -51.62 -40.45 -19.64
CA PRO A 188 -52.57 -41.41 -20.22
C PRO A 188 -54.01 -41.13 -19.78
N GLY A 189 -54.96 -41.30 -20.71
CA GLY A 189 -56.38 -41.05 -20.46
C GLY A 189 -57.13 -42.20 -19.78
N ASN A 190 -58.22 -41.82 -19.10
CA ASN A 190 -59.41 -42.57 -18.67
C ASN A 190 -59.47 -44.10 -18.85
N LEU A 191 -59.81 -44.80 -17.75
CA LEU A 191 -60.69 -45.98 -17.75
C LEU A 191 -61.26 -46.27 -16.34
N GLY A 192 -62.59 -46.44 -16.24
CA GLY A 192 -63.22 -47.45 -15.36
C GLY A 192 -63.48 -47.14 -13.87
N GLU A 193 -64.71 -46.71 -13.61
CA GLU A 193 -65.56 -46.83 -12.39
C GLU A 193 -65.24 -47.95 -11.35
N SER A 194 -65.44 -47.67 -10.04
CA SER A 194 -66.44 -48.36 -9.16
C SER A 194 -66.35 -47.99 -7.65
N LEU A 195 -67.46 -47.43 -7.11
CA LEU A 195 -68.06 -47.56 -5.76
C LEU A 195 -67.22 -47.49 -4.43
N ASP A 196 -67.29 -46.33 -3.74
CA ASP A 196 -67.93 -46.05 -2.42
C ASP A 196 -67.97 -47.07 -1.24
N PRO A 197 -68.18 -46.63 0.05
CA PRO A 197 -67.76 -45.40 0.77
C PRO A 197 -67.32 -45.67 2.26
N VAL A 198 -67.46 -44.69 3.20
CA VAL A 198 -67.38 -44.81 4.71
C VAL A 198 -65.94 -44.91 5.29
N TYR A 199 -65.45 -44.23 6.35
CA TYR A 199 -65.83 -43.18 7.34
C TYR A 199 -64.50 -42.65 7.98
N GLN A 200 -64.35 -41.61 8.82
CA GLN A 200 -65.20 -40.53 9.38
C GLN A 200 -64.26 -39.32 9.76
N SER A 201 -64.71 -38.39 10.62
CA SER A 201 -63.90 -37.34 11.27
C SER A 201 -63.96 -37.49 12.80
N VAL A 202 -62.88 -37.22 13.53
CA VAL A 202 -62.92 -36.56 14.86
C VAL A 202 -61.67 -35.69 15.05
N ASN A 203 -61.87 -34.45 15.52
CA ASN A 203 -60.85 -33.62 16.16
C ASN A 203 -61.16 -33.53 17.66
N GLN A 204 -60.10 -33.42 18.46
CA GLN A 204 -60.09 -33.16 19.91
C GLN A 204 -60.32 -34.37 20.83
#